data_AF-A0A0P0UXI6-F1
#
_entry.id   AF-A0A0P0UXI6-F1
#
_cell.length_a   1.000
_cell.length_b   1.000
_cell.length_c   1.000
_cell.angle_alpha   90.00
_cell.angle_beta   90.00
_cell.angle_gamma   90.00
#
_symmetry.space_group_name_H-M   'P 1'
#
loop_
_entity.id
_entity.type
_entity.pdbx_description
1 polymer ?
#
loop_
_entity_poly.entity_id
_entity_poly.type
_entity_poly.pdbx_seq_one_letter_code
_entity_poly.pdbx_strand_id
1 'polypeptide(L)'
;INLILFIGKVLASVESLSMAVIASTLDSLLDLLSGFILWFTAHAMKKPNKYSYPIGKRRMQPVGIIVFASVMGTLGFQVLIESGRQLITNEHQVFDHRKELWMIGSMSSVAVVKFFLMLYCRSFKNEIVRAYAQDHFFDVITNSVGLVSALLAVRYKWWMDPVGAILIAVYTITTWARTVVENVGTLIGRSAPAEYLTKLTYLIWNHHEEIRHIDTVRAYTFGTHYFVEVDIVLPGDMPLSHAHDIGESLQEKLEQLPEVERAFVHVDFEFTHRPEHKAEV
;
A
#
# COMPACT_ATOMS: atom_id res chain seq x y z
N ILE A 1 7.80 -1.67 19.65
CA ILE A 1 6.49 -1.97 20.27
C ILE A 1 6.02 -3.36 19.86
N ASN A 2 5.83 -3.66 18.56
CA ASN A 2 5.45 -5.01 18.09
C ASN A 2 6.40 -6.13 18.56
N LEU A 3 7.72 -5.90 18.58
CA LEU A 3 8.69 -6.87 19.11
C LEU A 3 8.47 -7.18 20.62
N ILE A 4 8.12 -6.16 21.41
CA ILE A 4 7.87 -6.30 22.85
C ILE A 4 6.55 -7.04 23.07
N LEU A 5 5.50 -6.72 22.28
CA LEU A 5 4.22 -7.42 22.31
C LEU A 5 4.36 -8.91 21.94
N PHE A 6 5.18 -9.21 20.91
CA PHE A 6 5.47 -10.58 20.53
C PHE A 6 6.20 -11.36 21.62
N ILE A 7 7.28 -10.80 22.18
CA ILE A 7 8.03 -11.45 23.26
C ILE A 7 7.11 -11.72 24.47
N GLY A 8 6.28 -10.75 24.85
CA GLY A 8 5.30 -10.92 25.93
C GLY A 8 4.30 -12.05 25.67
N LYS A 9 3.81 -12.17 24.44
CA LYS A 9 2.86 -13.23 24.07
C LYS A 9 3.51 -14.61 23.92
N VAL A 10 4.75 -14.69 23.41
CA VAL A 10 5.51 -15.94 23.34
C VAL A 10 5.73 -16.51 24.74
N LEU A 11 6.12 -15.66 25.70
CA LEU A 11 6.27 -16.07 27.10
C LEU A 11 4.94 -16.56 27.70
N ALA A 12 3.82 -15.88 27.42
CA ALA A 12 2.49 -16.35 27.84
C ALA A 12 2.04 -17.65 27.15
N SER A 13 2.48 -17.91 25.91
CA SER A 13 2.14 -19.12 25.16
C SER A 13 2.87 -20.36 25.64
N VAL A 14 4.14 -20.22 26.03
CA VAL A 14 4.94 -21.33 26.56
C VAL A 14 4.36 -21.83 27.89
N GLU A 15 3.82 -20.92 28.70
CA GLU A 15 3.19 -21.26 29.98
C GLU A 15 1.73 -21.79 29.84
N SER A 16 0.99 -21.37 28.81
CA SER A 16 -0.45 -21.65 28.72
C SER A 16 -0.83 -22.98 28.05
N LEU A 17 0.03 -23.59 27.21
CA LEU A 17 -0.24 -24.83 26.44
C LEU A 17 -1.59 -24.84 25.68
N SER A 18 -2.20 -23.67 25.46
CA SER A 18 -3.56 -23.55 24.92
C SER A 18 -3.52 -23.17 23.43
N MET A 19 -4.31 -23.88 22.62
CA MET A 19 -4.46 -23.62 21.19
C MET A 19 -4.84 -22.15 20.88
N ALA A 20 -5.61 -21.51 21.75
CA ALA A 20 -5.99 -20.10 21.62
C ALA A 20 -4.80 -19.14 21.80
N VAL A 21 -3.85 -19.49 22.67
CA VAL A 21 -2.64 -18.66 22.90
C VAL A 21 -1.62 -18.86 21.78
N ILE A 22 -1.51 -20.09 21.25
CA ILE A 22 -0.69 -20.39 20.07
C ILE A 22 -1.19 -19.62 18.83
N ALA A 23 -2.50 -19.58 18.60
CA ALA A 23 -3.10 -18.79 17.52
C ALA A 23 -2.81 -17.28 17.69
N SER A 24 -2.98 -16.74 18.90
CA SER A 24 -2.68 -15.33 19.20
C SER A 24 -1.18 -14.98 19.08
N THR A 25 -0.28 -15.93 19.34
CA THR A 25 1.16 -15.74 19.09
C THR A 25 1.52 -15.75 17.61
N LEU A 26 0.86 -16.59 16.80
CA LEU A 26 1.05 -16.59 15.35
C LEU A 26 0.63 -15.25 14.76
N ASP A 27 -0.52 -14.71 15.17
CA ASP A 27 -0.94 -13.37 14.74
C ASP A 27 0.10 -12.29 15.08
N SER A 28 0.71 -12.37 16.27
CA SER A 28 1.72 -11.38 16.67
C SER A 28 3.09 -11.58 16.02
N LEU A 29 3.41 -12.82 15.60
CA LEU A 29 4.57 -13.10 14.75
C LEU A 29 4.39 -12.47 13.37
N LEU A 30 3.17 -12.57 12.85
CA LEU A 30 2.79 -12.05 11.54
C LEU A 30 2.77 -10.52 11.54
N ASP A 31 2.24 -9.86 12.57
CA ASP A 31 2.36 -8.41 12.79
C ASP A 31 3.83 -7.94 12.84
N LEU A 32 4.72 -8.79 13.36
CA LEU A 32 6.17 -8.55 13.38
C LEU A 32 6.80 -8.69 12.00
N LEU A 33 6.46 -9.75 11.27
CA LEU A 33 6.94 -9.99 9.91
C LEU A 33 6.49 -8.86 8.97
N SER A 34 5.24 -8.45 9.08
CA SER A 34 4.65 -7.31 8.36
C SER A 34 5.38 -6.00 8.66
N GLY A 35 5.63 -5.71 9.95
CA GLY A 35 6.44 -4.56 10.36
C GLY A 35 7.89 -4.64 9.85
N PHE A 36 8.48 -5.83 9.82
CA PHE A 36 9.81 -6.07 9.29
C PHE A 36 9.87 -5.85 7.76
N ILE A 37 8.89 -6.34 7.00
CA ILE A 37 8.81 -6.13 5.54
C ILE A 37 8.77 -4.64 5.22
N LEU A 38 7.93 -3.86 5.91
CA LEU A 38 7.82 -2.42 5.67
C LEU A 38 9.08 -1.66 6.12
N TRP A 39 9.66 -2.03 7.27
CA TRP A 39 10.92 -1.45 7.74
C TRP A 39 12.08 -1.75 6.78
N PHE A 40 12.20 -3.00 6.33
CA PHE A 40 13.22 -3.43 5.38
C PHE A 40 13.06 -2.69 4.05
N THR A 41 11.83 -2.56 3.57
CA THR A 41 11.51 -1.79 2.36
C THR A 41 11.94 -0.33 2.51
N ALA A 42 11.57 0.32 3.61
CA ALA A 42 11.97 1.70 3.91
C ALA A 42 13.50 1.85 4.03
N HIS A 43 14.18 0.86 4.63
CA HIS A 43 15.62 0.86 4.77
C HIS A 43 16.33 0.67 3.42
N ALA A 44 15.84 -0.25 2.59
CA ALA A 44 16.38 -0.54 1.27
C ALA A 44 16.30 0.67 0.32
N MET A 45 15.33 1.57 0.51
CA MET A 45 15.18 2.80 -0.27
C MET A 45 16.13 3.93 0.13
N LYS A 46 16.65 3.96 1.37
CA LYS A 46 17.42 5.10 1.88
C LYS A 46 18.79 5.29 1.21
N LYS A 47 19.43 4.23 0.73
CA LYS A 47 20.77 4.28 0.11
C LYS A 47 20.76 3.59 -1.26
N PRO A 48 20.27 4.27 -2.31
CA PRO A 48 20.36 3.74 -3.67
C PRO A 48 21.81 3.84 -4.17
N ASN A 49 22.35 2.74 -4.70
CA ASN A 49 23.60 2.75 -5.44
C ASN A 49 23.30 3.17 -6.88
N LYS A 50 23.84 4.32 -7.32
CA LYS A 50 23.60 4.85 -8.68
C LYS A 50 24.07 3.91 -9.80
N TYR A 51 25.10 3.09 -9.57
CA TYR A 51 25.60 2.16 -10.58
C TYR A 51 24.68 0.96 -10.81
N SER A 52 23.98 0.50 -9.77
CA SER A 52 23.04 -0.63 -9.88
C SER A 52 21.59 -0.16 -10.09
N TYR A 53 21.27 1.05 -9.61
CA TYR A 53 19.93 1.63 -9.62
C TYR A 53 20.04 3.11 -10.03
N PRO A 54 20.28 3.40 -11.33
CA PRO A 54 20.53 4.77 -11.83
C PRO A 54 19.34 5.71 -11.59
N ILE A 55 18.14 5.14 -11.60
CA ILE A 55 16.85 5.79 -11.38
C ILE A 55 16.37 5.71 -9.92
N GLY A 56 17.22 5.23 -9.00
CA GLY A 56 16.87 5.06 -7.59
C GLY A 56 16.10 3.77 -7.27
N LYS A 57 15.65 3.67 -6.01
CA LYS A 57 15.01 2.46 -5.43
C LYS A 57 13.58 2.69 -4.95
N ARG A 58 12.95 3.82 -5.28
CA ARG A 58 11.60 4.17 -4.78
C ARG A 58 10.52 3.15 -5.14
N ARG A 59 10.71 2.41 -6.24
CA ARG A 59 9.85 1.29 -6.64
C ARG A 59 9.79 0.13 -5.65
N MET A 60 10.76 0.01 -4.73
CA MET A 60 10.71 -0.99 -3.67
C MET A 60 9.48 -0.80 -2.77
N GLN A 61 8.96 0.43 -2.66
CA GLN A 61 7.81 0.72 -1.82
C GLN A 61 6.54 -0.06 -2.21
N PRO A 62 5.97 0.09 -3.43
CA PRO A 62 4.80 -0.68 -3.82
C PRO A 62 5.07 -2.19 -3.82
N VAL A 63 6.29 -2.63 -4.15
CA VAL A 63 6.68 -4.06 -4.03
C VAL A 63 6.56 -4.54 -2.58
N GLY A 64 7.09 -3.79 -1.62
CA GLY A 64 6.98 -4.12 -0.21
C GLY A 64 5.53 -4.14 0.29
N ILE A 65 4.70 -3.21 -0.18
CA ILE A 65 3.26 -3.16 0.14
C ILE A 65 2.53 -4.37 -0.47
N ILE A 66 2.86 -4.79 -1.70
CA ILE A 66 2.27 -5.98 -2.34
C ILE A 66 2.62 -7.25 -1.57
N VAL A 67 3.90 -7.43 -1.19
CA VAL A 67 4.34 -8.59 -0.39
C VAL A 67 3.60 -8.63 0.93
N PHE A 68 3.55 -7.49 1.63
CA PHE A 68 2.83 -7.36 2.89
C PHE A 68 1.33 -7.66 2.73
N ALA A 69 0.65 -7.07 1.76
CA ALA A 69 -0.75 -7.32 1.47
C ALA A 69 -1.03 -8.79 1.10
N SER A 70 -0.11 -9.46 0.43
CA SER A 70 -0.23 -10.88 0.08
C SER A 70 -0.15 -11.79 1.31
N VAL A 71 0.74 -11.47 2.26
CA VAL A 71 0.80 -12.14 3.56
C VAL A 71 -0.52 -11.95 4.30
N MET A 72 -0.99 -10.71 4.45
CA MET A 72 -2.25 -10.41 5.16
C MET A 72 -3.48 -11.04 4.50
N GLY A 73 -3.54 -11.06 3.16
CA GLY A 73 -4.60 -11.75 2.42
C GLY A 73 -4.61 -13.26 2.66
N THR A 74 -3.43 -13.88 2.75
CA THR A 74 -3.30 -15.32 3.08
C THR A 74 -3.83 -15.61 4.48
N LEU A 75 -3.63 -14.70 5.44
CA LEU A 75 -4.17 -14.82 6.80
C LEU A 75 -5.69 -14.73 6.81
N GLY A 76 -6.25 -13.74 6.10
CA GLY A 76 -7.70 -13.65 5.92
C GLY A 76 -8.27 -14.96 5.35
N PHE A 77 -7.58 -15.58 4.40
CA PHE A 77 -8.00 -16.86 3.83
C PHE A 77 -7.88 -18.05 4.81
N GLN A 78 -6.84 -18.10 5.64
CA GLN A 78 -6.72 -19.12 6.69
C GLN A 78 -7.83 -19.01 7.73
N VAL A 79 -8.15 -17.79 8.18
CA VAL A 79 -9.28 -17.53 9.10
C VAL A 79 -10.59 -17.98 8.46
N LEU A 80 -10.80 -17.69 7.17
CA LEU A 80 -11.99 -18.12 6.45
C LEU A 80 -12.17 -19.66 6.46
N ILE A 81 -11.10 -20.41 6.19
CA ILE A 81 -11.13 -21.88 6.20
C ILE A 81 -11.38 -22.40 7.61
N GLU A 82 -10.69 -21.87 8.62
CA GLU A 82 -10.79 -22.33 10.00
C GLU A 82 -12.18 -22.08 10.57
N SER A 83 -12.73 -20.87 10.37
CA SER A 83 -14.09 -20.53 10.80
C SER A 83 -15.15 -21.33 10.03
N GLY A 84 -14.94 -21.58 8.74
CA GLY A 84 -15.79 -22.46 7.94
C GLY A 84 -15.77 -23.90 8.46
N ARG A 85 -14.60 -24.42 8.82
CA ARG A 85 -14.44 -25.74 9.44
C ARG A 85 -15.21 -25.80 10.76
N GLN A 86 -14.99 -24.83 11.66
CA GLN A 86 -15.68 -24.77 12.96
C GLN A 86 -17.20 -24.80 12.84
N LEU A 87 -17.75 -24.14 11.81
CA LEU A 87 -19.19 -24.16 11.53
C LEU A 87 -19.70 -25.54 11.08
N ILE A 88 -18.90 -26.29 10.32
CA ILE A 88 -19.26 -27.63 9.82
C ILE A 88 -19.10 -28.70 10.90
N THR A 89 -18.00 -28.67 11.68
CA THR A 89 -17.72 -29.70 12.68
C THR A 89 -18.58 -29.59 13.94
N ASN A 90 -19.38 -28.51 14.09
CA ASN A 90 -20.11 -28.19 15.34
C ASN A 90 -19.20 -28.30 16.58
N GLU A 91 -17.94 -27.89 16.44
CA GLU A 91 -16.98 -27.99 17.53
C GLU A 91 -17.38 -26.99 18.62
N HIS A 92 -18.01 -27.50 19.66
CA HIS A 92 -18.46 -26.67 20.79
C HIS A 92 -17.24 -26.24 21.58
N GLN A 93 -16.78 -25.01 21.37
CA GLN A 93 -15.86 -24.38 22.32
C GLN A 93 -16.67 -24.01 23.57
N VAL A 94 -16.69 -24.92 24.55
CA VAL A 94 -17.22 -24.62 25.89
C VAL A 94 -16.25 -23.63 26.53
N PHE A 95 -16.57 -22.35 26.45
CA PHE A 95 -15.83 -21.31 27.16
C PHE A 95 -16.14 -21.42 28.66
N ASP A 96 -15.11 -21.77 29.42
CA ASP A 96 -15.13 -21.63 30.87
C ASP A 96 -15.12 -20.13 31.23
N HIS A 97 -15.83 -19.73 32.29
CA HIS A 97 -16.06 -18.32 32.67
C HIS A 97 -14.73 -17.57 32.91
N ARG A 98 -13.69 -18.29 33.33
CA ARG A 98 -12.32 -17.77 33.47
C ARG A 98 -11.66 -17.48 32.12
N LYS A 99 -11.88 -18.32 31.11
CA LYS A 99 -11.31 -18.17 29.76
C LYS A 99 -12.00 -17.04 28.99
N GLU A 100 -13.30 -16.83 29.23
CA GLU A 100 -14.08 -15.71 28.68
C GLU A 100 -13.54 -14.36 29.16
N LEU A 101 -13.33 -14.19 30.47
CA LEU A 101 -12.76 -12.97 31.05
C LEU A 101 -11.33 -12.67 30.54
N TRP A 102 -10.50 -13.71 30.37
CA TRP A 102 -9.16 -13.58 29.80
C TRP A 102 -9.17 -13.23 28.31
N MET A 103 -10.10 -13.80 27.53
CA MET A 103 -10.28 -13.47 26.11
C MET A 103 -10.73 -12.02 25.93
N ILE A 104 -11.76 -11.59 26.67
CA ILE A 104 -12.27 -10.20 26.64
C ILE A 104 -11.17 -9.22 27.04
N GLY A 105 -10.41 -9.53 28.11
CA GLY A 105 -9.31 -8.68 28.57
C GLY A 105 -8.17 -8.56 27.55
N SER A 106 -7.77 -9.67 26.93
CA SER A 106 -6.69 -9.67 25.93
C SER A 106 -7.09 -8.98 24.61
N MET A 107 -8.30 -9.21 24.10
CA MET A 107 -8.81 -8.57 22.88
C MET A 107 -9.02 -7.06 23.08
N SER A 108 -9.55 -6.65 24.23
CA SER A 108 -9.72 -5.23 24.58
C SER A 108 -8.37 -4.51 24.68
N SER A 109 -7.37 -5.14 25.33
CA SER A 109 -6.01 -4.59 25.42
C SER A 109 -5.36 -4.42 24.04
N VAL A 110 -5.50 -5.39 23.14
CA VAL A 110 -4.99 -5.30 21.76
C VAL A 110 -5.71 -4.19 20.98
N ALA A 111 -7.04 -4.08 21.11
CA ALA A 111 -7.81 -3.03 20.45
C ALA A 111 -7.38 -1.62 20.90
N VAL A 112 -7.17 -1.42 22.21
CA VAL A 112 -6.70 -0.14 22.76
C VAL A 112 -5.29 0.19 22.27
N VAL A 113 -4.37 -0.78 22.31
CA VAL A 113 -2.99 -0.58 21.84
C VAL A 113 -2.96 -0.24 20.34
N LYS A 114 -3.70 -1.00 19.52
CA LYS A 114 -3.76 -0.75 18.07
C LYS A 114 -4.49 0.56 17.73
N PHE A 115 -5.46 0.99 18.54
CA PHE A 115 -6.09 2.32 18.40
C PHE A 115 -5.11 3.46 18.65
N PHE A 116 -4.28 3.39 19.70
CA PHE A 116 -3.24 4.40 19.94
C PHE A 116 -2.15 4.39 18.85
N LEU A 117 -1.76 3.21 18.35
CA LEU A 117 -0.86 3.07 17.20
C LEU A 117 -1.45 3.69 15.92
N MET A 118 -2.76 3.51 15.67
CA MET A 118 -3.47 4.13 14.55
C MET A 118 -3.40 5.66 14.64
N LEU A 119 -3.70 6.24 15.81
CA LEU A 119 -3.62 7.70 16.01
C LEU A 119 -2.19 8.22 15.79
N TYR A 120 -1.19 7.48 16.25
CA TYR A 120 0.22 7.82 16.05
C TYR A 120 0.60 7.76 14.55
N CYS A 121 0.25 6.68 13.85
CA CYS A 121 0.61 6.52 12.44
C CYS A 121 -0.16 7.49 11.51
N ARG A 122 -1.40 7.88 11.86
CA ARG A 122 -2.18 8.87 11.08
C ARG A 122 -1.57 10.27 11.11
N SER A 123 -0.67 10.55 12.05
CA SER A 123 0.05 11.82 12.13
C SER A 123 1.15 11.96 11.06
N PHE A 124 1.50 10.88 10.36
CA PHE A 124 2.54 10.88 9.33
C PHE A 124 1.95 10.78 7.92
N LYS A 125 2.47 11.57 6.98
CA LYS A 125 2.03 11.58 5.57
C LYS A 125 2.71 10.53 4.68
N ASN A 126 3.67 9.78 5.19
CA ASN A 126 4.43 8.80 4.40
C ASN A 126 3.55 7.60 4.03
N GLU A 127 3.55 7.20 2.76
CA GLU A 127 2.72 6.10 2.28
C GLU A 127 3.04 4.74 2.90
N ILE A 128 4.30 4.46 3.24
CA ILE A 128 4.68 3.26 4.03
C ILE A 128 3.97 3.28 5.39
N VAL A 129 3.93 4.46 6.03
CA VAL A 129 3.26 4.63 7.32
C VAL A 129 1.74 4.63 7.14
N ARG A 130 1.21 5.07 6.00
CA ARG A 130 -0.21 4.96 5.67
C ARG A 130 -0.65 3.52 5.50
N ALA A 131 0.13 2.69 4.78
CA ALA A 131 -0.12 1.25 4.67
C ALA A 131 -0.11 0.57 6.05
N TYR A 132 0.83 0.97 6.91
CA TYR A 132 0.90 0.49 8.29
C TYR A 132 -0.24 1.02 9.19
N ALA A 133 -0.65 2.28 9.01
CA ALA A 133 -1.81 2.84 9.71
C ALA A 133 -3.10 2.15 9.30
N GLN A 134 -3.21 1.82 8.02
CA GLN A 134 -4.31 1.06 7.46
C GLN A 134 -4.37 -0.33 8.08
N ASP A 135 -3.24 -1.04 8.16
CA ASP A 135 -3.11 -2.32 8.88
C ASP A 135 -3.66 -2.24 10.32
N HIS A 136 -3.14 -1.31 11.13
CA HIS A 136 -3.63 -1.11 12.51
C HIS A 136 -5.11 -0.73 12.58
N PHE A 137 -5.62 0.01 11.60
CA PHE A 137 -7.05 0.34 11.52
C PHE A 137 -7.90 -0.89 11.22
N PHE A 138 -7.47 -1.72 10.27
CA PHE A 138 -8.11 -3.01 9.99
C PHE A 138 -8.10 -3.86 11.23
N ASP A 139 -6.99 -3.94 11.94
CA ASP A 139 -6.91 -4.71 13.17
C ASP A 139 -7.84 -4.21 14.28
N VAL A 140 -8.05 -2.89 14.40
CA VAL A 140 -9.02 -2.36 15.36
C VAL A 140 -10.44 -2.78 14.98
N ILE A 141 -10.77 -2.75 13.68
CA ILE A 141 -12.06 -3.22 13.18
C ILE A 141 -12.22 -4.72 13.41
N THR A 142 -11.25 -5.53 13.01
CA THR A 142 -11.34 -6.99 13.12
C THR A 142 -11.41 -7.42 14.59
N ASN A 143 -10.63 -6.81 15.49
CA ASN A 143 -10.68 -7.09 16.92
C ASN A 143 -12.01 -6.65 17.56
N SER A 144 -12.55 -5.49 17.19
CA SER A 144 -13.83 -5.01 17.74
C SER A 144 -15.02 -5.85 17.26
N VAL A 145 -15.09 -6.15 15.96
CA VAL A 145 -16.13 -7.01 15.39
C VAL A 145 -15.99 -8.45 15.89
N GLY A 146 -14.76 -8.94 16.05
CA GLY A 146 -14.49 -10.26 16.64
C GLY A 146 -14.97 -10.34 18.09
N LEU A 147 -14.69 -9.32 18.90
CA LEU A 147 -15.15 -9.25 20.29
C LEU A 147 -16.69 -9.24 20.38
N VAL A 148 -17.36 -8.45 19.53
CA VAL A 148 -18.82 -8.42 19.48
C VAL A 148 -19.39 -9.79 19.08
N SER A 149 -18.77 -10.45 18.11
CA SER A 149 -19.20 -11.77 17.61
C SER A 149 -19.05 -12.85 18.69
N ALA A 150 -17.93 -12.84 19.42
CA ALA A 150 -17.68 -13.73 20.55
C ALA A 150 -18.68 -13.51 21.70
N LEU A 151 -18.94 -12.26 22.08
CA LEU A 151 -19.94 -11.93 23.12
C LEU A 151 -21.35 -12.39 22.74
N LEU A 152 -21.74 -12.20 21.47
CA LEU A 152 -23.01 -12.66 20.96
C LEU A 152 -23.11 -14.19 20.93
N ALA A 153 -22.01 -14.88 20.64
CA ALA A 153 -21.97 -16.34 20.64
C ALA A 153 -22.17 -16.94 22.03
N VAL A 154 -21.58 -16.33 23.07
CA VAL A 154 -21.79 -16.73 24.46
C VAL A 154 -23.23 -16.44 24.91
N ARG A 155 -23.79 -15.28 24.53
CA ARG A 155 -25.10 -14.85 25.05
C ARG A 155 -26.30 -15.48 24.34
N TYR A 156 -26.18 -15.79 23.04
CA TYR A 156 -27.29 -16.21 22.18
C TYR A 156 -27.06 -17.59 21.54
N LYS A 157 -26.18 -17.68 20.54
CA LYS A 157 -25.96 -18.91 19.77
C LYS A 157 -24.50 -19.05 19.32
N TRP A 158 -23.91 -20.22 19.56
CA TRP A 158 -22.50 -20.53 19.29
C TRP A 158 -22.03 -20.23 17.86
N TRP A 159 -22.90 -20.38 16.84
CA TRP A 159 -22.54 -20.15 15.43
C TRP A 159 -22.29 -18.68 15.08
N MET A 160 -22.62 -17.74 15.97
CA MET A 160 -22.43 -16.31 15.71
C MET A 160 -20.95 -15.91 15.66
N ASP A 161 -20.08 -16.60 16.39
CA ASP A 161 -18.64 -16.37 16.39
C ASP A 161 -17.97 -16.79 15.05
N PRO A 162 -18.14 -18.04 14.56
CA PRO A 162 -17.58 -18.43 13.27
C PRO A 162 -18.21 -17.65 12.10
N VAL A 163 -19.48 -17.25 12.18
CA VAL A 163 -20.07 -16.36 11.15
C VAL A 163 -19.46 -14.96 11.19
N GLY A 164 -19.24 -14.39 12.37
CA GLY A 164 -18.54 -13.12 12.52
C GLY A 164 -17.11 -13.17 11.98
N ALA A 165 -16.38 -14.25 12.27
CA ALA A 165 -15.04 -14.46 11.78
C ALA A 165 -14.98 -14.63 10.25
N ILE A 166 -15.95 -15.32 9.63
CA ILE A 166 -16.10 -15.40 8.16
C ILE A 166 -16.31 -14.01 7.54
N LEU A 167 -17.19 -13.19 8.12
CA LEU A 167 -17.45 -11.84 7.61
C LEU A 167 -16.18 -10.97 7.68
N ILE A 168 -15.45 -11.03 8.79
CA ILE A 168 -14.18 -10.34 8.96
C ILE A 168 -13.15 -10.84 7.94
N ALA A 169 -13.03 -12.15 7.76
CA ALA A 169 -12.09 -12.75 6.82
C ALA A 169 -12.33 -12.28 5.38
N VAL A 170 -13.59 -12.26 4.92
CA VAL A 170 -13.95 -11.75 3.59
C VAL A 170 -13.60 -10.25 3.45
N TYR A 171 -13.88 -9.45 4.48
CA TYR A 171 -13.55 -8.02 4.49
C TYR A 171 -12.02 -7.79 4.42
N THR A 172 -11.24 -8.58 5.16
CA THR A 172 -9.78 -8.54 5.13
C THR A 172 -9.24 -8.92 3.75
N ILE A 173 -9.68 -10.04 3.18
CA ILE A 173 -9.23 -10.50 1.85
C ILE A 173 -9.54 -9.46 0.77
N THR A 174 -10.77 -8.96 0.72
CA THR A 174 -11.20 -7.98 -0.30
C THR A 174 -10.40 -6.68 -0.21
N THR A 175 -10.13 -6.20 1.00
CA THR A 175 -9.29 -5.04 1.24
C THR A 175 -7.87 -5.25 0.72
N TRP A 176 -7.20 -6.31 1.17
CA TRP A 176 -5.80 -6.53 0.80
C TRP A 176 -5.64 -6.85 -0.69
N ALA A 177 -6.60 -7.56 -1.29
CA ALA A 177 -6.65 -7.78 -2.73
C ALA A 177 -6.76 -6.44 -3.49
N ARG A 178 -7.60 -5.51 -3.04
CA ARG A 178 -7.69 -4.17 -3.61
C ARG A 178 -6.36 -3.41 -3.47
N THR A 179 -5.72 -3.46 -2.30
CA THR A 179 -4.41 -2.84 -2.07
C THR A 179 -3.36 -3.39 -3.04
N VAL A 180 -3.35 -4.71 -3.30
CA VAL A 180 -2.46 -5.33 -4.29
C VAL A 180 -2.73 -4.76 -5.69
N VAL A 181 -3.99 -4.74 -6.14
CA VAL A 181 -4.34 -4.23 -7.48
C VAL A 181 -3.95 -2.77 -7.65
N GLU A 182 -4.18 -1.94 -6.64
CA GLU A 182 -3.79 -0.52 -6.65
C GLU A 182 -2.27 -0.36 -6.77
N ASN A 183 -1.49 -1.08 -5.96
CA ASN A 183 -0.02 -0.99 -5.98
C ASN A 183 0.60 -1.62 -7.24
N VAL A 184 0.00 -2.70 -7.78
CA VAL A 184 0.39 -3.25 -9.09
C VAL A 184 0.16 -2.20 -10.17
N GLY A 185 -0.98 -1.50 -10.14
CA GLY A 185 -1.27 -0.38 -11.03
C GLY A 185 -0.18 0.70 -11.03
N THR A 186 0.37 1.02 -9.84
CA THR A 186 1.46 1.99 -9.71
C THR A 186 2.81 1.51 -10.28
N LEU A 187 3.01 0.20 -10.40
CA LEU A 187 4.23 -0.40 -10.94
C LEU A 187 4.20 -0.55 -12.47
N ILE A 188 3.01 -0.77 -13.03
CA ILE A 188 2.83 -1.07 -14.47
C ILE A 188 2.66 0.19 -15.34
N GLY A 189 2.75 1.41 -14.79
CA GLY A 189 2.63 2.62 -15.61
C GLY A 189 1.22 3.16 -15.77
N ARG A 190 0.38 3.11 -14.72
CA ARG A 190 -0.96 3.72 -14.80
C ARG A 190 -0.86 5.23 -15.08
N SER A 191 -1.63 5.71 -16.05
CA SER A 191 -1.66 7.13 -16.41
C SER A 191 -2.17 8.00 -15.25
N ALA A 192 -1.61 9.21 -15.15
CA ALA A 192 -2.05 10.22 -14.21
C ALA A 192 -3.50 10.65 -14.48
N PRO A 193 -4.23 11.13 -13.46
CA PRO A 193 -5.57 11.66 -13.64
C PRO A 193 -5.62 12.79 -14.68
N ALA A 194 -6.73 12.92 -15.41
CA ALA A 194 -6.91 13.95 -16.44
C ALA A 194 -6.70 15.38 -15.91
N GLU A 195 -7.06 15.63 -14.65
CA GLU A 195 -6.83 16.90 -13.97
C GLU A 195 -5.33 17.23 -13.86
N TYR A 196 -4.50 16.22 -13.56
CA TYR A 196 -3.06 16.39 -13.47
C TYR A 196 -2.43 16.58 -14.84
N LEU A 197 -2.87 15.81 -15.85
CA LEU A 197 -2.44 16.00 -17.24
C LEU A 197 -2.77 17.41 -17.73
N THR A 198 -3.98 17.92 -17.45
CA THR A 198 -4.39 19.28 -17.81
C THR A 198 -3.49 20.34 -17.15
N LYS A 199 -3.15 20.14 -15.86
CA LYS A 199 -2.21 21.02 -15.14
C LYS A 199 -0.82 21.02 -15.78
N LEU A 200 -0.31 19.85 -16.19
CA LEU A 200 0.96 19.74 -16.89
C LEU A 200 0.90 20.47 -18.24
N THR A 201 -0.12 20.20 -19.06
CA THR A 201 -0.32 20.86 -20.37
C THR A 201 -0.36 22.38 -20.21
N TYR A 202 -1.08 22.90 -19.20
CA TYR A 202 -1.12 24.33 -18.93
C TYR A 202 0.25 24.89 -18.55
N LEU A 203 1.02 24.19 -17.71
CA LEU A 203 2.36 24.60 -17.31
C LEU A 203 3.32 24.65 -18.50
N ILE A 204 3.26 23.63 -19.37
CA ILE A 204 4.08 23.51 -20.58
C ILE A 204 3.74 24.64 -21.55
N TRP A 205 2.45 24.87 -21.82
CA TRP A 205 2.01 25.92 -22.76
C TRP A 205 2.46 27.33 -22.34
N ASN A 206 2.47 27.59 -21.02
CA ASN A 206 2.88 28.89 -20.47
C ASN A 206 4.38 28.93 -20.11
N HIS A 207 5.19 27.96 -20.58
CA HIS A 207 6.61 27.94 -20.26
C HIS A 207 7.41 28.94 -21.08
N HIS A 208 7.19 28.98 -22.39
CA HIS A 208 7.95 29.83 -23.31
C HIS A 208 7.10 30.22 -24.53
N GLU A 209 7.26 31.45 -25.02
CA GLU A 209 6.47 32.00 -26.14
C GLU A 209 6.75 31.32 -27.49
N GLU A 210 7.94 30.75 -27.65
CA GLU A 210 8.34 30.03 -28.86
C GLU A 210 7.74 28.62 -28.97
N ILE A 211 7.06 28.11 -27.93
CA ILE A 211 6.36 26.82 -28.00
C ILE A 211 5.17 26.99 -28.95
N ARG A 212 5.25 26.37 -30.13
CA ARG A 212 4.21 26.46 -31.16
C ARG A 212 3.10 25.48 -30.88
N HIS A 213 3.46 24.23 -30.60
CA HIS A 213 2.53 23.14 -30.33
C HIS A 213 3.04 22.25 -29.20
N ILE A 214 2.10 21.56 -28.55
CA ILE A 214 2.37 20.45 -27.65
C ILE A 214 1.80 19.23 -28.34
N ASP A 215 2.66 18.31 -28.77
CA ASP A 215 2.22 17.12 -29.49
C ASP A 215 1.67 16.08 -28.51
N THR A 216 2.50 15.71 -27.53
CA THR A 216 2.18 14.65 -26.58
C THR A 216 2.47 15.11 -25.15
N VAL A 217 1.52 14.85 -24.25
CA VAL A 217 1.73 14.95 -22.80
C VAL A 217 1.32 13.64 -22.17
N ARG A 218 2.29 12.91 -21.62
CA ARG A 218 2.06 11.67 -20.88
C ARG A 218 2.63 11.82 -19.49
N ALA A 219 1.85 11.42 -18.51
CA ALA A 219 2.33 11.20 -17.17
C ALA A 219 1.83 9.85 -16.70
N TYR A 220 2.72 9.02 -16.20
CA TYR A 220 2.38 7.69 -15.70
C TYR A 220 3.16 7.36 -14.44
N THR A 221 2.52 6.60 -13.55
CA THR A 221 3.11 6.20 -12.27
C THR A 221 4.23 5.19 -12.49
N PHE A 222 5.34 5.37 -11.80
CA PHE A 222 6.40 4.38 -11.84
C PHE A 222 7.01 4.17 -10.46
N GLY A 223 6.23 3.50 -9.61
CA GLY A 223 6.42 3.57 -8.17
C GLY A 223 5.46 4.60 -7.58
N THR A 224 5.95 5.48 -6.73
CA THR A 224 5.10 6.43 -5.97
C THR A 224 4.96 7.80 -6.62
N HIS A 225 5.75 8.07 -7.66
CA HIS A 225 5.80 9.36 -8.36
C HIS A 225 5.55 9.15 -9.86
N TYR A 226 5.31 10.25 -10.56
CA TYR A 226 5.10 10.28 -12.00
C TYR A 226 6.41 10.40 -12.75
N PHE A 227 6.46 9.66 -13.85
CA PHE A 227 7.35 9.93 -14.97
C PHE A 227 6.53 10.72 -15.98
N VAL A 228 7.08 11.86 -16.41
CA VAL A 228 6.42 12.78 -17.32
C VAL A 228 7.19 12.79 -18.63
N GLU A 229 6.51 12.50 -19.73
CA GLU A 229 7.05 12.57 -21.09
C GLU A 229 6.27 13.63 -21.85
N VAL A 230 6.99 14.58 -22.43
CA VAL A 230 6.42 15.74 -23.13
C VAL A 230 7.15 15.94 -24.43
N ASP A 231 6.38 16.09 -25.50
CA ASP A 231 6.89 16.43 -26.82
C ASP A 231 6.39 17.85 -27.16
N ILE A 232 7.32 18.80 -27.25
CA ILE A 232 7.03 20.20 -27.61
C ILE A 232 7.57 20.52 -29.00
N VAL A 233 6.86 21.38 -29.73
CA VAL A 233 7.25 21.81 -31.07
C VAL A 233 7.77 23.23 -31.04
N LEU A 234 9.01 23.42 -31.49
CA LEU A 234 9.70 24.71 -31.63
C LEU A 234 9.92 25.06 -33.11
N PRO A 235 10.24 26.32 -33.45
CA PRO A 235 10.58 26.72 -34.82
C PRO A 235 11.75 25.91 -35.38
N GLY A 236 11.61 25.39 -36.61
CA GLY A 236 12.64 24.54 -37.22
C GLY A 236 13.94 25.27 -37.63
N ASP A 237 13.91 26.60 -37.69
CA ASP A 237 15.07 27.45 -37.91
C ASP A 237 15.77 27.88 -36.61
N MET A 238 15.25 27.47 -35.45
CA MET A 238 15.82 27.75 -34.15
C MET A 238 17.18 27.03 -33.98
N PRO A 239 18.24 27.73 -33.50
CA PRO A 239 19.50 27.10 -33.17
C PRO A 239 19.30 26.00 -32.12
N LEU A 240 19.93 24.83 -32.33
CA LEU A 240 19.83 23.68 -31.41
C LEU A 240 20.14 24.06 -29.95
N SER A 241 21.09 24.97 -29.73
CA SER A 241 21.41 25.44 -28.38
C SER A 241 20.21 26.13 -27.71
N HIS A 242 19.48 26.96 -28.45
CA HIS A 242 18.32 27.66 -27.90
C HIS A 242 17.13 26.72 -27.67
N ALA A 243 16.92 25.79 -28.61
CA ALA A 243 15.92 24.73 -28.47
C ALA A 243 16.22 23.84 -27.25
N HIS A 244 17.49 23.50 -27.05
CA HIS A 244 17.97 22.73 -25.89
C HIS A 244 17.72 23.50 -24.58
N ASP A 245 18.07 24.78 -24.50
CA ASP A 245 17.88 25.60 -23.30
C ASP A 245 16.39 25.72 -22.91
N ILE A 246 15.49 25.84 -23.90
CA ILE A 246 14.03 25.83 -23.67
C ILE A 246 13.58 24.46 -23.15
N GLY A 247 14.05 23.37 -23.76
CA GLY A 247 13.72 22.00 -23.34
C GLY A 247 14.24 21.66 -21.94
N GLU A 248 15.50 22.00 -21.64
CA GLU A 248 16.14 21.75 -20.33
C GLU A 248 15.44 22.56 -19.22
N SER A 249 15.17 23.85 -19.45
CA SER A 249 14.45 24.67 -18.47
C SER A 249 13.01 24.19 -18.23
N LEU A 250 12.34 23.63 -19.26
CA LEU A 250 11.03 23.00 -19.08
C LEU A 250 11.14 21.72 -18.25
N GLN A 251 12.15 20.89 -18.53
CA GLN A 251 12.40 19.66 -17.77
C GLN A 251 12.63 19.97 -16.29
N GLU A 252 13.50 20.93 -15.97
CA GLU A 252 13.75 21.36 -14.60
C GLU A 252 12.46 21.85 -13.90
N LYS A 253 11.64 22.64 -14.60
CA LYS A 253 10.37 23.14 -14.07
C LYS A 253 9.36 22.04 -13.79
N LEU A 254 9.32 21.00 -14.63
CA LEU A 254 8.48 19.82 -14.41
C LEU A 254 8.99 18.96 -13.24
N GLU A 255 10.31 18.78 -13.13
CA GLU A 255 10.94 18.02 -12.04
C GLU A 255 10.85 18.72 -10.68
N GLN A 256 10.57 20.04 -10.64
CA GLN A 256 10.26 20.76 -9.41
C GLN A 256 8.87 20.44 -8.83
N LEU A 257 7.98 19.81 -9.62
CA LEU A 257 6.69 19.37 -9.11
C LEU A 257 6.89 18.21 -8.11
N PRO A 258 6.30 18.27 -6.91
CA PRO A 258 6.57 17.30 -5.85
C PRO A 258 6.16 15.87 -6.21
N GLU A 259 5.26 15.71 -7.17
CA GLU A 259 4.72 14.42 -7.62
C GLU A 259 5.51 13.84 -8.81
N VAL A 260 6.44 14.60 -9.40
CA VAL A 260 7.24 14.19 -10.56
C VAL A 260 8.61 13.72 -10.07
N GLU A 261 9.00 12.50 -10.44
CA GLU A 261 10.33 11.98 -10.15
C GLU A 261 11.32 12.27 -11.28
N ARG A 262 10.83 12.22 -12.52
CA ARG A 262 11.62 12.54 -13.71
C ARG A 262 10.72 13.08 -14.81
N ALA A 263 11.23 14.06 -15.54
CA ALA A 263 10.62 14.51 -16.78
C ALA A 263 11.55 14.23 -17.97
N PHE A 264 10.96 13.89 -19.11
CA PHE A 264 11.62 13.79 -20.40
C PHE A 264 10.93 14.76 -21.33
N VAL A 265 11.69 15.74 -21.82
CA VAL A 265 11.20 16.74 -22.76
C VAL A 265 11.88 16.47 -24.10
N HIS A 266 11.09 16.02 -25.07
CA HIS A 266 11.53 15.96 -26.45
C HIS A 266 11.15 17.27 -27.14
N VAL A 267 12.06 17.76 -27.97
CA VAL A 267 11.88 18.99 -28.74
C VAL A 267 11.87 18.61 -30.21
N ASP A 268 10.72 18.78 -30.84
CA ASP A 268 10.50 18.52 -32.26
C ASP A 268 10.36 19.84 -33.03
N PHE A 269 10.60 19.77 -34.34
CA PHE A 269 10.34 20.88 -35.27
C PHE A 269 9.09 20.64 -36.13
N GLU A 270 8.55 19.41 -36.09
CA GLU A 270 7.34 19.01 -36.81
C GLU A 270 6.28 18.50 -35.84
N PHE A 271 5.01 18.61 -36.25
CA PHE A 271 3.84 18.11 -35.51
C PHE A 271 3.09 17.03 -36.29
N THR A 272 3.58 16.69 -37.49
CA THR A 272 3.00 15.68 -38.37
C THR A 272 3.68 14.34 -38.13
N HIS A 273 3.44 13.71 -36.98
CA HIS A 273 3.95 12.37 -36.72
C HIS A 273 3.31 11.36 -37.69
N ARG A 274 4.09 10.88 -38.67
CA ARG A 274 3.86 9.51 -39.18
C ARG A 274 4.31 8.57 -38.05
N PRO A 275 3.57 7.50 -37.73
CA PRO A 275 3.99 6.58 -36.67
C PRO A 275 5.28 5.87 -37.09
N GLU A 276 6.44 6.36 -36.62
CA GLU A 276 7.75 5.78 -36.93
C GLU A 276 8.00 4.47 -36.16
N HIS A 277 7.29 4.27 -35.05
CA HIS A 277 7.32 3.05 -34.27
C HIS A 277 5.93 2.40 -34.27
N LYS A 278 5.72 1.44 -35.18
CA LYS A 278 4.61 0.49 -35.07
C LYS A 278 4.76 -0.26 -33.75
N ALA A 279 3.87 0.01 -32.80
CA ALA A 279 3.47 -1.06 -31.89
C ALA A 279 2.59 -2.00 -32.71
N GLU A 280 3.13 -3.15 -33.12
CA GLU A 280 2.27 -4.29 -33.42
C GLU A 280 1.54 -4.62 -32.11
N VAL A 281 0.23 -4.33 -32.10
CA VAL A 281 -0.69 -4.70 -31.03
C VAL A 281 -0.88 -6.21 -31.03
#